data_AF-A0AAW1ER52-F1
#
_entry.id   AF-A0AAW1ER52-F1
#
_cell.length_a   1.000
_cell.length_b   1.000
_cell.length_c   1.000
_cell.angle_alpha   90.00
_cell.angle_beta   90.00
_cell.angle_gamma   90.00
#
_symmetry.space_group_name_H-M   'P 1'
#
loop_
_entity.id
_entity.type
_entity.pdbx_description
1 polymer ?
#
loop_
_entity_poly.entity_id
_entity_poly.type
_entity_poly.pdbx_seq_one_letter_code
_entity_poly.pdbx_strand_id
1 'polypeptide(L)'
;MARVFVYGTLKKGQPNYHRMLESANGKAEFLASACTTEKYPLVIAGHYNIPFLLNIPGQGHRVQGEIYKVDDKMLEFLDDFEEVPTMYQRVRVRLEVKEWVGETEGEERPAAGSFTEAFLYSTTTYQPDWPTLPRYESYDARGDHGLQYVARQERD
;
A
#
# COMPACT_ATOMS: atom_id res chain seq x y z
N MET A 1 15.38 -9.76 -1.48
CA MET A 1 14.62 -9.20 -0.34
C MET A 1 14.42 -7.71 -0.54
N ALA A 2 13.19 -7.24 -0.40
CA ALA A 2 12.79 -5.85 -0.66
C ALA A 2 11.93 -5.28 0.47
N ARG A 3 11.80 -3.94 0.53
CA ARG A 3 10.83 -3.26 1.41
C ARG A 3 9.64 -2.84 0.56
N VAL A 4 8.43 -3.16 0.99
CA VAL A 4 7.18 -2.77 0.33
C VAL A 4 6.33 -1.98 1.32
N PHE A 5 5.75 -0.87 0.87
CA PHE A 5 4.82 -0.06 1.62
C PHE A 5 3.40 -0.29 1.11
N VAL A 6 2.53 -0.72 2.02
CA VAL A 6 1.11 -0.99 1.76
C VAL A 6 0.25 0.05 2.47
N TYR A 7 -0.71 0.62 1.73
CA TYR A 7 -1.62 1.66 2.23
C TYR A 7 -3.10 1.23 2.20
N GLY A 8 -3.42 0.18 1.44
CA GLY A 8 -4.78 -0.24 1.12
C GLY A 8 -5.16 -1.57 1.77
N THR A 9 -5.72 -2.48 0.97
CA THR A 9 -6.34 -3.73 1.43
C THR A 9 -5.37 -4.76 2.01
N LEU A 10 -4.07 -4.59 1.78
CA LEU A 10 -3.00 -5.46 2.29
C LEU A 10 -2.49 -5.08 3.69
N LYS A 11 -2.92 -3.94 4.27
CA LYS A 11 -2.54 -3.55 5.63
C LYS A 11 -3.11 -4.51 6.69
N LYS A 12 -2.53 -4.56 7.88
CA LYS A 12 -3.11 -5.28 9.04
C LYS A 12 -4.57 -4.88 9.26
N GLY A 13 -5.41 -5.88 9.49
CA GLY A 13 -6.85 -5.70 9.71
C GLY A 13 -7.67 -5.42 8.44
N GLN A 14 -7.02 -5.30 7.27
CA GLN A 14 -7.70 -5.08 5.99
C GLN A 14 -7.97 -6.41 5.24
N PRO A 15 -8.91 -6.43 4.28
CA PRO A 15 -9.46 -7.67 3.72
C PRO A 15 -8.44 -8.63 3.09
N ASN A 16 -7.38 -8.11 2.46
CA ASN A 16 -6.38 -8.91 1.78
C ASN A 16 -5.14 -9.20 2.65
N TYR A 17 -5.12 -8.81 3.93
CA TYR A 17 -3.97 -9.03 4.82
C TYR A 17 -3.57 -10.51 4.93
N HIS A 18 -4.54 -11.43 4.86
CA HIS A 18 -4.27 -12.87 4.90
C HIS A 18 -3.27 -13.32 3.81
N ARG A 19 -3.26 -12.66 2.64
CA ARG A 19 -2.32 -12.94 1.53
C ARG A 19 -0.87 -12.68 1.90
N MET A 20 -0.63 -11.71 2.79
CA MET A 20 0.70 -11.39 3.33
C MET A 20 1.22 -12.46 4.30
N LEU A 21 0.34 -13.29 4.87
CA LEU A 21 0.66 -14.31 5.86
C LEU A 21 0.78 -15.72 5.26
N GLU A 22 0.24 -15.93 4.06
CA GLU A 22 0.29 -17.20 3.34
C GLU A 22 1.74 -17.52 2.92
N SER A 23 2.34 -18.53 3.54
CA SER A 23 3.70 -19.00 3.21
C SER A 23 3.84 -19.51 1.76
N ALA A 24 2.71 -19.89 1.15
CA ALA A 24 2.64 -20.23 -0.27
C ALA A 24 2.98 -19.04 -1.17
N ASN A 25 2.70 -17.81 -0.75
CA ASN A 25 2.97 -16.59 -1.50
C ASN A 25 4.39 -16.07 -1.26
N GLY A 26 5.05 -16.47 -0.18
CA GLY A 26 6.40 -16.04 0.20
C GLY A 26 6.45 -15.61 1.66
N LYS A 27 7.43 -14.76 2.02
CA LYS A 27 7.58 -14.22 3.37
C LYS A 27 7.35 -12.71 3.36
N ALA A 28 6.51 -12.22 4.27
CA ALA A 28 6.36 -10.81 4.59
C ALA A 28 6.47 -10.58 6.09
N GLU A 29 7.35 -9.68 6.50
CA GLU A 29 7.57 -9.32 7.90
C GLU A 29 7.28 -7.83 8.09
N PHE A 30 6.41 -7.50 9.05
CA PHE A 30 6.11 -6.11 9.37
C PHE A 30 7.33 -5.42 9.99
N LEU A 31 7.76 -4.31 9.39
CA LEU A 31 8.89 -3.52 9.88
C LEU A 31 8.45 -2.27 10.64
N ALA A 32 7.52 -1.50 10.07
CA ALA A 32 7.20 -0.18 10.59
C ALA A 32 5.84 0.34 10.14
N SER A 33 5.26 1.24 10.94
CA SER A 33 4.26 2.19 10.44
C SER A 33 4.97 3.39 9.81
N ALA A 34 4.42 3.89 8.70
CA ALA A 34 5.03 4.97 7.94
C ALA A 34 3.99 5.82 7.21
N CYS A 35 4.43 6.95 6.67
CA CYS A 35 3.62 7.74 5.75
C CYS A 35 4.44 8.24 4.56
N THR A 36 3.77 8.49 3.43
CA THR A 36 4.42 9.08 2.27
C THR A 36 4.99 10.46 2.61
N THR A 37 6.16 10.78 2.05
CA THR A 37 6.74 12.13 2.18
C THR A 37 5.97 13.13 1.32
N GLU A 38 5.76 12.76 0.07
CA GLU A 38 4.89 13.47 -0.87
C GLU A 38 3.41 13.22 -0.60
N LYS A 39 2.56 14.15 -1.05
CA LYS A 39 1.11 13.98 -1.05
C LYS A 39 0.68 13.19 -2.28
N TYR A 40 -0.27 12.28 -2.10
CA TYR A 40 -0.92 11.56 -3.20
C TYR A 40 -2.45 11.54 -3.02
N PRO A 41 -3.22 11.54 -4.12
CA PRO A 41 -4.64 11.21 -4.08
C PRO A 41 -4.81 9.71 -3.84
N LEU A 42 -5.15 9.34 -2.61
CA LEU A 42 -5.70 8.01 -2.31
C LEU A 42 -7.23 8.12 -2.40
N VAL A 43 -7.81 7.42 -3.36
CA VAL A 43 -9.25 7.45 -3.63
C VAL A 43 -9.83 6.04 -3.52
N ILE A 44 -11.11 5.92 -3.21
CA ILE A 44 -11.84 4.65 -3.29
C ILE A 44 -12.67 4.71 -4.57
N ALA A 45 -12.43 3.81 -5.51
CA ALA A 45 -13.02 3.89 -6.84
C ALA A 45 -13.41 2.52 -7.43
N GLY A 46 -14.18 2.58 -8.52
CA GLY A 46 -14.67 1.42 -9.25
C GLY A 46 -15.82 0.68 -8.54
N HIS A 47 -16.39 -0.32 -9.23
CA HIS A 47 -17.53 -1.10 -8.75
C HIS A 47 -17.23 -1.89 -7.47
N TYR A 48 -15.96 -2.19 -7.21
CA TYR A 48 -15.52 -3.03 -6.10
C TYR A 48 -14.93 -2.24 -4.93
N ASN A 49 -15.06 -0.91 -4.93
CA ASN A 49 -14.57 -0.01 -3.88
C ASN A 49 -13.10 -0.25 -3.53
N ILE A 50 -12.26 -0.31 -4.55
CA ILE A 50 -10.82 -0.58 -4.41
C ILE A 50 -10.12 0.73 -4.04
N PRO A 51 -9.20 0.74 -3.06
CA PRO A 51 -8.36 1.90 -2.80
C PRO A 51 -7.28 2.03 -3.87
N PHE A 52 -7.29 3.13 -4.61
CA PHE A 52 -6.28 3.47 -5.59
C PHE A 52 -5.45 4.65 -5.13
N LEU A 53 -4.13 4.49 -5.15
CA LEU A 53 -3.21 5.61 -5.03
C LEU A 53 -2.84 6.13 -6.42
N LEU A 54 -3.42 7.27 -6.80
CA LEU A 54 -3.14 7.90 -8.09
C LEU A 54 -1.73 8.49 -8.07
N ASN A 55 -0.92 8.20 -9.08
CA ASN A 55 0.44 8.71 -9.19
C ASN A 55 0.47 10.18 -9.65
N ILE A 56 -0.09 11.05 -8.82
CA ILE A 56 -0.16 12.50 -9.00
C ILE A 56 0.49 13.16 -7.77
N PRO A 57 1.83 13.15 -7.68
CA PRO A 57 2.53 13.69 -6.52
C PRO A 57 2.20 15.17 -6.30
N GLY A 58 2.08 15.57 -5.04
CA GLY A 58 1.74 16.93 -4.61
C GLY A 58 0.24 17.18 -4.42
N GLN A 59 -0.63 16.25 -4.82
CA GLN A 59 -2.08 16.34 -4.61
C GLN A 59 -2.55 15.43 -3.48
N GLY A 60 -3.70 15.74 -2.86
CA GLY A 60 -4.29 14.92 -1.81
C GLY A 60 -3.56 15.04 -0.48
N HIS A 61 -3.22 13.91 0.12
CA HIS A 61 -2.71 13.83 1.49
C HIS A 61 -1.43 13.01 1.56
N ARG A 62 -0.72 13.12 2.69
CA ARG A 62 0.34 12.18 3.01
C ARG A 62 -0.33 10.89 3.46
N VAL A 63 -0.08 9.81 2.73
CA VAL A 63 -0.82 8.55 2.91
C VAL A 63 -0.14 7.71 3.97
N GLN A 64 -0.93 7.24 4.93
CA GLN A 64 -0.51 6.38 6.03
C GLN A 64 -0.58 4.92 5.64
N GLY A 65 0.43 4.15 6.07
CA GLY A 65 0.51 2.74 5.76
C GLY A 65 1.60 2.03 6.54
N GLU A 66 1.98 0.88 6.03
CA GLU A 66 2.83 -0.08 6.73
C GLU A 66 3.97 -0.53 5.80
N ILE A 67 5.17 -0.63 6.35
CA ILE A 67 6.35 -1.15 5.63
C ILE A 67 6.57 -2.61 6.02
N TYR A 68 6.73 -3.45 5.02
CA TYR A 68 7.04 -4.87 5.14
C TYR A 68 8.38 -5.21 4.49
N LYS A 69 9.18 -6.06 5.12
CA LYS A 69 10.29 -6.78 4.48
C LYS A 69 9.70 -7.99 3.77
N VAL A 70 9.90 -8.10 2.47
CA VAL A 70 9.40 -9.22 1.67
C VAL A 70 10.56 -9.97 0.99
N ASP A 71 10.41 -11.28 0.85
CA ASP A 71 11.29 -12.05 -0.04
C ASP A 71 10.88 -11.86 -1.52
N ASP A 72 11.72 -12.34 -2.43
CA ASP A 72 11.50 -12.10 -3.87
C ASP A 72 10.25 -12.84 -4.37
N LYS A 73 9.92 -13.98 -3.75
CA LYS A 73 8.69 -14.74 -4.03
C LYS A 73 7.42 -13.95 -3.66
N MET A 74 7.39 -13.37 -2.46
CA MET A 74 6.28 -12.50 -2.04
C MET A 74 6.20 -11.26 -2.93
N LEU A 75 7.34 -10.72 -3.33
CA LEU A 75 7.37 -9.56 -4.21
C LEU A 75 6.79 -9.87 -5.60
N GLU A 76 7.12 -11.02 -6.19
CA GLU A 76 6.52 -11.51 -7.44
C GLU A 76 5.02 -11.76 -7.30
N PHE A 77 4.60 -12.42 -6.22
CA PHE A 77 3.17 -12.61 -5.94
C PHE A 77 2.41 -11.27 -5.86
N LEU A 78 2.99 -10.26 -5.21
CA LEU A 78 2.36 -8.94 -5.09
C LEU A 78 2.27 -8.23 -6.45
N ASP A 79 3.27 -8.37 -7.33
CA ASP A 79 3.19 -7.82 -8.69
C ASP A 79 2.04 -8.45 -9.49
N ASP A 80 1.93 -9.77 -9.43
CA ASP A 80 0.84 -10.52 -10.09
C ASP A 80 -0.52 -10.17 -9.46
N PHE A 81 -0.58 -10.09 -8.13
CA PHE A 81 -1.79 -9.74 -7.41
C PHE A 81 -2.25 -8.33 -7.72
N GLU A 82 -1.36 -7.34 -7.81
CA GLU A 82 -1.70 -5.96 -8.16
C GLU A 82 -1.77 -5.72 -9.69
N GLU A 83 -1.73 -6.80 -10.50
CA GLU A 83 -1.84 -6.76 -11.96
C GLU A 83 -0.83 -5.79 -12.62
N VAL A 84 0.40 -5.77 -12.12
CA VAL A 84 1.49 -4.93 -12.63
C VAL A 84 1.94 -5.42 -14.01
N PRO A 85 2.18 -4.53 -15.00
CA PRO A 85 2.13 -3.06 -14.94
C PRO A 85 0.79 -2.43 -15.38
N THR A 86 -0.27 -3.24 -15.52
CA THR A 86 -1.53 -2.82 -16.17
C THR A 86 -2.45 -2.02 -15.24
N MET A 87 -2.82 -2.57 -14.08
CA MET A 87 -3.69 -1.90 -13.11
C MET A 87 -2.90 -0.97 -12.20
N TYR A 88 -1.79 -1.48 -11.65
CA TYR A 88 -0.84 -0.72 -10.87
C TYR A 88 0.55 -0.77 -11.48
N GLN A 89 1.41 0.15 -11.05
CA GLN A 89 2.82 0.19 -11.34
C GLN A 89 3.59 0.25 -10.03
N ARG A 90 4.58 -0.63 -9.90
CA ARG A 90 5.48 -0.62 -8.76
C ARG A 90 6.53 0.48 -8.92
N VAL A 91 6.54 1.42 -7.99
CA VAL A 91 7.48 2.55 -7.95
C VAL A 91 8.24 2.57 -6.64
N ARG A 92 9.45 3.14 -6.61
CA ARG A 92 10.19 3.40 -5.37
C ARG A 92 9.85 4.79 -4.86
N VAL A 93 9.53 4.88 -3.58
CA VAL A 93 9.20 6.16 -2.93
C VAL A 93 9.94 6.32 -1.61
N ARG A 94 10.12 7.58 -1.21
CA ARG A 94 10.64 7.95 0.10
C ARG A 94 9.49 8.08 1.10
N LEU A 95 9.64 7.44 2.24
CA LEU A 95 8.65 7.37 3.31
C LEU A 95 9.23 7.95 4.59
N GLU A 96 8.39 8.61 5.39
CA GLU A 96 8.71 9.00 6.76
C GLU A 96 8.27 7.88 7.70
N VAL A 97 9.22 7.33 8.47
CA VAL A 97 8.97 6.29 9.47
C VAL A 97 8.27 6.90 10.68
N LYS A 98 7.14 6.33 11.10
CA LYS A 98 6.43 6.74 12.32
C LYS A 98 6.87 5.91 13.51
N GLU A 99 6.83 4.59 13.37
CA GLU A 99 7.24 3.66 14.41
C GLU A 99 7.89 2.43 13.78
N TRP A 100 9.12 2.11 14.17
CA TRP A 100 9.86 0.96 13.68
C TRP A 100 9.96 -0.13 14.75
N VAL A 101 9.51 -1.34 14.40
CA VAL A 101 9.49 -2.50 15.33
C VAL A 101 10.25 -3.72 14.78
N GLY A 102 10.47 -3.79 13.46
CA GLY A 102 11.13 -4.93 12.83
C GLY A 102 12.63 -5.00 13.11
N GLU A 103 13.19 -6.19 12.99
CA GLU A 103 14.63 -6.37 13.13
C GLU A 103 15.37 -5.76 11.92
N THR A 104 16.46 -5.06 12.22
CA THR A 104 17.39 -4.54 11.23
C THR A 104 18.62 -5.43 11.30
N GLU A 105 18.88 -6.20 10.24
CA GLU A 105 20.06 -7.06 10.13
C GLU A 105 21.31 -6.17 10.06
N GLY A 106 21.89 -5.82 11.20
CA GLY A 106 23.15 -5.07 11.28
C GLY A 106 23.06 -3.55 11.00
N GLU A 107 21.87 -3.02 10.72
CA GLU A 107 21.61 -1.57 10.61
C GLU A 107 21.06 -1.02 11.93
N GLU A 108 21.32 0.26 12.25
CA GLU A 108 20.61 0.93 13.34
C GLU A 108 19.13 1.03 13.01
N ARG A 109 18.26 0.74 13.99
CA ARG A 109 16.81 0.89 13.84
C ARG A 109 16.50 2.34 13.42
N PRO A 110 15.81 2.57 12.30
CA PRO A 110 15.44 3.90 11.87
C PRO A 110 14.67 4.63 12.98
N ALA A 111 15.15 5.81 13.38
CA ALA A 111 14.48 6.63 14.38
C ALA A 111 13.09 7.08 13.87
N ALA A 112 12.16 7.32 14.78
CA ALA A 112 10.89 7.95 14.43
C ALA A 112 11.15 9.33 13.77
N GLY A 113 10.48 9.62 12.66
CA GLY A 113 10.70 10.81 11.83
C GLY A 113 11.87 10.69 10.84
N SER A 114 12.63 9.60 10.86
CA SER A 114 13.62 9.31 9.82
C SER A 114 12.95 8.92 8.50
N PHE A 115 13.76 8.77 7.45
CA PHE A 115 13.28 8.44 6.12
C PHE A 115 13.84 7.11 5.64
N THR A 116 13.02 6.36 4.91
CA THR A 116 13.42 5.11 4.27
C THR A 116 12.80 5.00 2.88
N GLU A 117 13.36 4.13 2.05
CA GLU A 117 12.81 3.80 0.73
C GLU A 117 12.08 2.46 0.78
N ALA A 118 10.95 2.39 0.07
CA ALA A 118 10.23 1.15 -0.19
C ALA A 118 9.54 1.20 -1.55
N PHE A 119 9.19 0.02 -2.06
CA PHE A 119 8.29 -0.11 -3.20
C PHE A 119 6.86 0.23 -2.79
N LEU A 120 6.12 0.83 -3.70
CA LEU A 120 4.73 1.26 -3.56
C LEU A 120 4.00 0.92 -4.86
N TYR A 121 2.79 0.39 -4.76
CA TYR A 121 1.90 0.20 -5.91
C TYR A 121 1.04 1.46 -6.10
N SER A 122 1.30 2.20 -7.17
CA SER A 122 0.52 3.39 -7.55
C SER A 122 -0.01 3.20 -8.96
N THR A 123 -1.06 3.93 -9.35
CA THR A 123 -1.63 3.80 -10.69
C THR A 123 -1.55 5.10 -11.48
N THR A 124 -1.16 4.98 -12.74
CA THR A 124 -1.27 5.99 -13.79
C THR A 124 -2.41 5.70 -14.76
N THR A 125 -3.09 4.57 -14.58
CA THR A 125 -4.15 4.02 -15.44
C THR A 125 -5.50 4.11 -14.72
N TYR A 126 -6.06 5.32 -14.66
CA TYR A 126 -7.31 5.63 -13.96
C TYR A 126 -8.30 6.42 -14.84
N GLN A 127 -9.58 6.42 -14.47
CA GLN A 127 -10.59 7.21 -15.18
C GLN A 127 -10.43 8.71 -14.90
N PRO A 128 -10.77 9.60 -15.87
CA PRO A 128 -10.54 11.04 -15.75
C PRO A 128 -11.25 11.72 -14.57
N ASP A 129 -12.31 11.12 -14.05
CA ASP A 129 -13.10 11.62 -12.92
C ASP A 129 -12.51 11.21 -11.55
N TRP A 130 -11.66 10.18 -11.49
CA TRP A 130 -11.09 9.69 -10.22
C TRP A 130 -10.32 10.73 -9.41
N PRO A 131 -9.53 11.65 -10.01
CA PRO A 131 -8.86 12.72 -9.27
C PRO A 131 -9.80 13.68 -8.53
N THR A 132 -11.09 13.68 -8.87
CA THR A 132 -12.14 14.51 -8.23
C THR A 132 -12.84 13.81 -7.06
N LEU A 133 -12.61 12.50 -6.88
CA LEU A 133 -13.18 11.71 -5.80
C LEU A 133 -12.64 12.16 -4.42
N PRO A 134 -13.36 11.84 -3.33
CA PRO A 134 -12.87 12.04 -1.97
C PRO A 134 -11.49 11.39 -1.78
N ARG A 135 -10.61 12.13 -1.11
CA ARG A 135 -9.21 11.75 -0.89
C ARG A 135 -9.02 11.38 0.57
N TYR A 136 -8.30 10.30 0.81
CA TYR A 136 -8.14 9.73 2.14
C TYR A 136 -6.68 9.79 2.59
N GLU A 137 -6.46 10.00 3.89
CA GLU A 137 -5.11 9.90 4.47
C GLU A 137 -4.75 8.45 4.83
N SER A 138 -5.76 7.66 5.21
CA SER A 138 -5.61 6.24 5.55
C SER A 138 -6.86 5.51 5.07
N TYR A 139 -6.66 4.44 4.31
CA TYR A 139 -7.76 3.57 3.89
C TYR A 139 -8.18 2.63 5.02
N ASP A 140 -9.50 2.44 5.16
CA ASP A 140 -10.11 1.37 5.93
C ASP A 140 -11.34 0.84 5.19
N ALA A 141 -11.38 -0.45 4.85
CA ALA A 141 -12.53 -1.07 4.18
C ALA A 141 -13.85 -0.93 4.96
N ARG A 142 -13.80 -0.66 6.27
CA ARG A 142 -14.95 -0.46 7.16
C ARG A 142 -15.06 0.98 7.67
N GLY A 143 -14.41 1.93 7.01
CA GLY A 143 -14.44 3.34 7.40
C GLY A 143 -15.80 4.01 7.18
N ASP A 144 -15.95 5.21 7.72
CA ASP A 144 -17.19 5.99 7.73
C ASP A 144 -17.69 6.43 6.33
N HIS A 145 -16.92 6.15 5.27
CA HIS A 145 -17.32 6.40 3.89
C HIS A 145 -18.41 5.44 3.39
N GLY A 146 -18.66 4.32 4.08
CA GLY A 146 -19.71 3.35 3.70
C GLY A 146 -19.43 2.52 2.43
N LEU A 147 -18.33 2.80 1.74
CA LEU A 147 -17.86 2.08 0.55
C LEU A 147 -17.08 0.81 0.93
N GLN A 148 -17.80 -0.28 1.21
CA GLN A 148 -17.19 -1.56 1.60
C GLN A 148 -16.50 -2.23 0.40
N TYR A 149 -15.26 -2.70 0.62
CA TYR A 149 -14.48 -3.44 -0.39
C TYR A 149 -15.14 -4.75 -0.78
N VAL A 150 -15.15 -5.05 -2.08
CA VAL A 150 -15.63 -6.32 -2.65
C VAL A 150 -14.44 -7.20 -3.03
N ALA A 151 -14.34 -8.36 -2.38
CA ALA A 151 -13.21 -9.27 -2.56
C ALA A 151 -13.23 -9.88 -3.96
N ARG A 152 -12.05 -10.23 -4.50
CA ARG A 152 -11.93 -10.79 -5.86
C ARG A 152 -12.77 -12.06 -6.05
N GLN A 153 -12.97 -12.85 -4.99
CA GLN A 153 -13.76 -14.08 -5.02
C GLN A 153 -15.27 -13.83 -5.11
N GLU A 154 -15.72 -12.61 -4.82
CA GLU A 154 -17.12 -12.20 -4.79
C GLU A 154 -17.51 -11.39 -6.04
N ARG A 155 -16.59 -11.26 -7.00
CA ARG A 155 -16.81 -10.53 -8.25
C ARG A 155 -17.42 -11.48 -9.28
N ASP A 156 -18.51 -11.04 -9.90
CA ASP A 156 -19.14 -11.71 -11.04
C ASP A 156 -18.25 -11.73 -12.29
#